data_AF-A0A9P0NXI8-F1
#
_entry.id   AF-A0A9P0NXI8-F1
#
_cell.length_a   1.000
_cell.length_b   1.000
_cell.length_c   1.000
_cell.angle_alpha   90.00
_cell.angle_beta   90.00
_cell.angle_gamma   90.00
#
_symmetry.space_group_name_H-M   'P 1'
#
loop_
_entity.id
_entity.type
_entity.pdbx_description
1 polymer ?
#
loop_
_entity_poly.entity_id
_entity_poly.type
_entity_poly.pdbx_seq_one_letter_code
_entity_poly.pdbx_strand_id
1 'polypeptide(L)'
;MAFCRTFRELNIFLYVSNRVDFGHLINADNFDVTLAEPEMYQIFDNEMDWEARYIHEDYQNNFAPGRVDKQPCPDVYWFPIVSLRFCNSLISMMESYGKWSAGTSYDERLEGGYEAVPTRDIHMNQVGWEPHWLKFLQKYVRPLQEKVFLGYIHNPPRALMNFVVKYRPDEQPFLKPHHDTSTYTINIALNQVGVDYEGGGCRFIRYNCSVVDTVPGWILMHPGKLTHWHEGLYVTKGTRYIMVAFVDP
;
A
#
# COMPACT_ATOMS: atom_id res chain seq x y z
N MET A 1 -21.58 -31.34 -16.74
CA MET A 1 -22.61 -32.37 -16.44
C MET A 1 -22.56 -33.61 -17.34
N ALA A 2 -22.34 -33.47 -18.66
CA ALA A 2 -22.29 -34.61 -19.58
C ALA A 2 -21.22 -35.66 -19.19
N PHE A 3 -20.02 -35.21 -18.84
CA PHE A 3 -18.93 -36.07 -18.33
C PHE A 3 -19.41 -37.02 -17.23
N CYS A 4 -19.95 -36.49 -16.12
CA CYS A 4 -20.36 -37.34 -15.01
C CYS A 4 -21.51 -38.29 -15.38
N ARG A 5 -22.36 -37.92 -16.35
CA ARG A 5 -23.46 -38.76 -16.82
C ARG A 5 -22.94 -40.01 -17.53
N THR A 6 -22.01 -39.84 -18.47
CA THR A 6 -21.43 -40.95 -19.25
C THR A 6 -20.79 -42.02 -18.36
N PHE A 7 -20.00 -41.61 -17.36
CA PHE A 7 -19.36 -42.56 -16.44
C PHE A 7 -20.38 -43.33 -15.58
N ARG A 8 -21.45 -42.66 -15.14
CA ARG A 8 -22.54 -43.32 -14.40
C ARG A 8 -23.31 -44.33 -15.25
N GLU A 9 -23.58 -44.02 -16.53
CA GLU A 9 -24.24 -44.94 -17.47
C GLU A 9 -23.39 -46.19 -17.74
N LEU A 10 -22.06 -46.07 -17.70
CA LEU A 10 -21.12 -47.19 -17.82
C LEU A 10 -20.83 -47.91 -16.49
N ASN A 11 -21.52 -47.56 -15.40
CA ASN A 11 -21.27 -48.08 -14.04
C ASN A 11 -19.82 -47.90 -13.56
N ILE A 12 -19.14 -46.84 -14.01
CA ILE A 12 -17.80 -46.50 -13.56
C ILE A 12 -17.91 -45.50 -12.40
N PHE A 13 -17.30 -45.84 -11.26
CA PHE A 13 -17.31 -44.96 -10.09
C PHE A 13 -16.41 -43.73 -10.28
N LEU A 14 -16.95 -42.57 -9.93
CA LEU A 14 -16.21 -41.30 -9.85
C LEU A 14 -15.81 -41.07 -8.40
N TYR A 15 -14.54 -41.36 -8.08
CA TYR A 15 -14.01 -41.21 -6.73
C TYR A 15 -13.56 -39.77 -6.46
N VAL A 16 -13.82 -39.30 -5.24
CA VAL A 16 -13.30 -38.03 -4.71
C VAL A 16 -12.58 -38.34 -3.41
N SER A 17 -11.38 -37.77 -3.23
CA SER A 17 -10.59 -37.91 -2.01
C SER A 17 -10.44 -36.54 -1.35
N ASN A 18 -10.71 -36.50 -0.06
CA ASN A 18 -10.44 -35.35 0.82
C ASN A 18 -9.51 -35.76 1.98
N ARG A 19 -8.69 -36.82 1.78
CA ARG A 19 -7.81 -37.37 2.82
C ARG A 19 -6.59 -36.51 3.12
N VAL A 20 -6.23 -35.63 2.20
CA VAL A 20 -5.17 -34.64 2.35
C VAL A 20 -5.67 -33.31 1.80
N ASP A 21 -5.00 -32.24 2.18
CA ASP A 21 -5.20 -30.94 1.54
C ASP A 21 -4.58 -30.97 0.14
N PHE A 22 -5.42 -30.82 -0.88
CA PHE A 22 -5.00 -30.73 -2.28
C PHE A 22 -4.91 -29.28 -2.76
N GLY A 23 -5.44 -28.32 -1.99
CA GLY A 23 -5.58 -26.92 -2.38
C GLY A 23 -7.04 -26.46 -2.39
N HIS A 24 -7.25 -25.32 -3.04
CA HIS A 24 -8.54 -24.62 -3.07
C HIS A 24 -8.98 -24.30 -4.50
N LEU A 25 -10.25 -23.88 -4.64
CA LEU A 25 -10.79 -23.34 -5.88
C LEU A 25 -10.86 -21.82 -5.76
N ILE A 26 -10.55 -21.14 -6.86
CA ILE A 26 -10.69 -19.68 -6.97
C ILE A 26 -12.13 -19.29 -7.37
N ASN A 27 -12.56 -18.11 -6.94
CA ASN A 27 -13.76 -17.45 -7.45
C ASN A 27 -13.41 -16.62 -8.69
N ALA A 28 -13.97 -16.96 -9.85
CA ALA A 28 -13.72 -16.26 -11.11
C ALA A 28 -14.87 -15.32 -11.52
N ASP A 29 -15.96 -15.25 -10.75
CA ASP A 29 -17.21 -14.62 -11.20
C ASP A 29 -17.05 -13.11 -11.45
N ASN A 30 -16.22 -12.42 -10.65
CA ASN A 30 -15.99 -10.97 -10.73
C ASN A 30 -14.58 -10.61 -11.24
N PHE A 31 -13.90 -11.51 -11.95
CA PHE A 31 -12.53 -11.27 -12.42
C PHE A 31 -12.50 -10.42 -13.70
N ASP A 32 -12.21 -9.12 -13.57
CA ASP A 32 -12.15 -8.18 -14.69
C ASP A 32 -10.77 -8.19 -15.38
N VAL A 33 -10.69 -8.90 -16.51
CA VAL A 33 -9.48 -9.01 -17.34
C VAL A 33 -9.12 -7.74 -18.11
N THR A 34 -9.98 -6.71 -18.11
CA THR A 34 -9.73 -5.47 -18.86
C THR A 34 -8.86 -4.48 -18.07
N LEU A 35 -8.70 -4.69 -16.77
CA LEU A 35 -7.84 -3.90 -15.90
C LEU A 35 -6.36 -4.17 -16.18
N ALA A 36 -5.50 -3.18 -15.95
CA ALA A 36 -4.05 -3.34 -16.14
C ALA A 36 -3.45 -4.39 -15.18
N GLU A 37 -3.97 -4.45 -13.94
CA GLU A 37 -3.55 -5.40 -12.91
C GLU A 37 -4.79 -6.03 -12.24
N PRO A 38 -5.50 -6.96 -12.92
CA PRO A 38 -6.75 -7.53 -12.45
C PRO A 38 -6.65 -8.15 -11.06
N GLU A 39 -5.54 -8.82 -10.75
CA GLU A 39 -5.37 -9.51 -9.48
C GLU A 39 -5.26 -8.55 -8.29
N MET A 40 -4.90 -7.27 -8.49
CA MET A 40 -4.89 -6.28 -7.41
C MET A 40 -6.28 -6.05 -6.81
N TYR A 41 -7.35 -6.34 -7.56
CA TYR A 41 -8.75 -6.18 -7.15
C TYR A 41 -9.31 -7.42 -6.43
N GLN A 42 -8.51 -8.47 -6.25
CA GLN A 42 -8.98 -9.78 -5.77
C GLN A 42 -8.88 -9.99 -4.25
N ILE A 43 -8.63 -8.93 -3.47
CA ILE A 43 -8.52 -9.01 -2.00
C ILE A 43 -9.81 -9.50 -1.33
N PHE A 44 -10.96 -9.37 -1.98
CA PHE A 44 -12.26 -9.81 -1.47
C PHE A 44 -12.64 -11.22 -1.94
N ASP A 45 -12.50 -11.50 -3.24
CA ASP A 45 -12.97 -12.75 -3.85
C ASP A 45 -11.99 -13.91 -3.70
N ASN A 46 -10.67 -13.62 -3.72
CA ASN A 46 -9.60 -14.62 -3.68
C ASN A 46 -8.50 -14.20 -2.69
N GLU A 47 -8.90 -13.92 -1.45
CA GLU A 47 -8.05 -13.31 -0.42
C GLU A 47 -6.75 -14.10 -0.16
N MET A 48 -6.80 -15.43 -0.14
CA MET A 48 -5.62 -16.27 0.11
C MET A 48 -4.59 -16.19 -1.03
N ASP A 49 -5.03 -16.21 -2.30
CA ASP A 49 -4.14 -16.03 -3.45
C ASP A 49 -3.61 -14.60 -3.52
N TRP A 50 -4.44 -13.62 -3.15
CA TRP A 50 -4.04 -12.21 -3.07
C TRP A 50 -2.94 -12.02 -2.03
N GLU A 51 -3.11 -12.59 -0.83
CA GLU A 51 -2.09 -12.58 0.23
C GLU A 51 -0.77 -13.17 -0.22
N ALA A 52 -0.81 -14.38 -0.80
CA ALA A 52 0.38 -15.08 -1.26
C ALA A 52 1.16 -14.30 -2.35
N ARG A 53 0.48 -13.46 -3.12
CA ARG A 53 1.09 -12.63 -4.18
C ARG A 53 1.63 -11.31 -3.65
N TYR A 54 0.89 -10.67 -2.75
CA TYR A 54 1.02 -9.23 -2.51
C TYR A 54 1.47 -8.86 -1.09
N ILE A 55 1.34 -9.75 -0.12
CA ILE A 55 1.88 -9.52 1.22
C ILE A 55 3.36 -9.92 1.26
N HIS A 56 4.16 -9.15 1.98
CA HIS A 56 5.59 -9.45 2.14
C HIS A 56 5.76 -10.79 2.86
N GLU A 57 6.72 -11.62 2.42
CA GLU A 57 6.99 -12.93 3.03
C GLU A 57 7.26 -12.84 4.54
N ASP A 58 8.04 -11.83 4.95
CA ASP A 58 8.31 -11.50 6.36
C ASP A 58 7.20 -10.75 7.10
N TYR A 59 6.03 -10.52 6.52
CA TYR A 59 4.96 -9.77 7.20
C TYR A 59 4.57 -10.41 8.55
N GLN A 60 4.41 -11.74 8.58
CA GLN A 60 4.08 -12.46 9.81
C GLN A 60 5.21 -12.39 10.84
N ASN A 61 6.46 -12.29 10.38
CA ASN A 61 7.63 -12.17 11.26
C ASN A 61 7.59 -10.86 12.07
N ASN A 62 6.82 -9.85 11.64
CA ASN A 62 6.59 -8.64 12.45
C ASN A 62 5.96 -8.95 13.82
N PHE A 63 5.20 -10.03 13.95
CA PHE A 63 4.50 -10.38 15.20
C PHE A 63 5.23 -11.45 16.03
N ALA A 64 6.44 -11.84 15.61
CA ALA A 64 7.23 -12.83 16.32
C ALA A 64 7.53 -12.37 17.77
N PRO A 65 7.35 -13.24 18.78
CA PRO A 65 7.67 -12.91 20.17
C PRO A 65 9.12 -12.45 20.33
N GLY A 66 9.33 -11.32 21.03
CA GLY A 66 10.67 -10.79 21.29
C GLY A 66 11.33 -10.04 20.12
N ARG A 67 10.64 -9.90 18.97
CA ARG A 67 11.14 -9.06 17.88
C ARG A 67 11.15 -7.60 18.31
N VAL A 68 12.30 -6.95 18.12
CA VAL A 68 12.44 -5.49 18.24
C VAL A 68 12.13 -4.86 16.90
N ASP A 69 11.16 -3.96 16.89
CA ASP A 69 10.74 -3.27 15.67
C ASP A 69 11.76 -2.21 15.26
N LYS A 70 11.99 -2.05 13.96
CA LYS A 70 12.88 -1.00 13.48
C LYS A 70 12.21 0.35 13.71
N GLN A 71 12.93 1.24 14.38
CA GLN A 71 12.48 2.60 14.67
C GLN A 71 13.58 3.58 14.25
N PRO A 72 13.71 3.88 12.94
CA PRO A 72 14.79 4.71 12.42
C PRO A 72 14.81 6.13 12.97
N CYS A 73 13.66 6.67 13.39
CA CYS A 73 13.52 7.93 14.11
C CYS A 73 12.56 7.76 15.29
N PRO A 74 12.61 8.62 16.33
CA PRO A 74 11.68 8.54 17.46
C PRO A 74 10.22 8.50 17.00
N ASP A 75 9.47 7.49 17.46
CA ASP A 75 8.06 7.23 17.08
C ASP A 75 7.78 7.10 15.57
N VAL A 76 8.81 6.78 14.79
CA VAL A 76 8.70 6.41 13.37
C VAL A 76 9.08 4.95 13.23
N TYR A 77 8.10 4.09 12.97
CA TYR A 77 8.28 2.65 12.86
C TYR A 77 8.41 2.21 11.40
N TRP A 78 9.15 1.12 11.17
CA TRP A 78 9.47 0.65 9.82
C TRP A 78 9.35 -0.87 9.67
N PHE A 79 8.43 -1.34 8.82
CA PHE A 79 8.08 -2.75 8.68
C PHE A 79 8.09 -3.24 7.24
N PRO A 80 8.43 -4.51 6.95
CA PRO A 80 8.01 -5.16 5.71
C PRO A 80 6.49 -5.38 5.73
N ILE A 81 5.79 -5.03 4.65
CA ILE A 81 4.33 -5.21 4.58
C ILE A 81 3.83 -5.79 3.25
N VAL A 82 4.35 -5.34 2.12
CA VAL A 82 3.90 -5.78 0.79
C VAL A 82 5.07 -6.32 -0.03
N SER A 83 4.78 -7.22 -0.96
CA SER A 83 5.78 -7.82 -1.84
C SER A 83 6.25 -6.82 -2.91
N LEU A 84 7.40 -7.09 -3.53
CA LEU A 84 7.85 -6.34 -4.71
C LEU A 84 6.84 -6.42 -5.87
N ARG A 85 6.10 -7.53 -5.97
CA ARG A 85 5.04 -7.68 -6.96
C ARG A 85 3.92 -6.67 -6.73
N PHE A 86 3.49 -6.47 -5.47
CA PHE A 86 2.50 -5.45 -5.15
C PHE A 86 2.99 -4.05 -5.54
N CYS A 87 4.24 -3.73 -5.23
CA CYS A 87 4.83 -2.44 -5.57
C CYS A 87 4.81 -2.18 -7.08
N ASN A 88 5.25 -3.16 -7.87
CA ASN A 88 5.27 -3.06 -9.33
C ASN A 88 3.85 -2.96 -9.92
N SER A 89 2.92 -3.80 -9.44
CA SER A 89 1.52 -3.75 -9.88
C SER A 89 0.86 -2.42 -9.52
N LEU A 90 1.11 -1.87 -8.31
CA LEU A 90 0.55 -0.57 -7.95
C LEU A 90 1.09 0.56 -8.84
N ILE A 91 2.40 0.58 -9.13
CA ILE A 91 2.99 1.55 -10.08
C ILE A 91 2.38 1.38 -11.46
N SER A 92 2.26 0.14 -11.95
CA SER A 92 1.65 -0.21 -13.23
C SER A 92 0.21 0.29 -13.35
N MET A 93 -0.61 0.10 -12.31
CA MET A 93 -1.97 0.64 -12.23
C MET A 93 -1.99 2.17 -12.35
N MET A 94 -1.13 2.87 -11.60
CA MET A 94 -1.11 4.34 -11.61
C MET A 94 -0.64 4.90 -12.95
N GLU A 95 0.43 4.33 -13.53
CA GLU A 95 0.93 4.80 -14.83
C GLU A 95 -0.01 4.43 -15.99
N SER A 96 -0.72 3.31 -15.91
CA SER A 96 -1.77 2.97 -16.89
C SER A 96 -2.95 3.95 -16.84
N TYR A 97 -3.30 4.46 -15.65
CA TYR A 97 -4.30 5.52 -15.51
C TYR A 97 -3.79 6.87 -16.05
N GLY A 98 -2.54 7.22 -15.74
CA GLY A 98 -1.78 8.30 -16.37
C GLY A 98 -2.21 9.74 -16.04
N LYS A 99 -3.34 9.96 -15.35
CA LYS A 99 -3.88 11.30 -15.02
C LYS A 99 -3.36 11.81 -13.66
N TRP A 100 -2.04 11.96 -13.57
CA TRP A 100 -1.36 12.55 -12.42
C TRP A 100 -1.77 14.01 -12.18
N SER A 101 -1.80 14.43 -10.92
CA SER A 101 -2.05 15.83 -10.56
C SER A 101 -0.99 16.78 -11.14
N ALA A 102 -1.30 18.07 -11.17
CA ALA A 102 -0.33 19.08 -11.58
C ALA A 102 0.70 19.41 -10.47
N GLY A 103 0.51 18.94 -9.22
CA GLY A 103 1.31 19.35 -8.07
C GLY A 103 1.07 20.80 -7.64
N THR A 104 -0.11 21.34 -7.96
CA THR A 104 -0.52 22.71 -7.64
C THR A 104 -1.54 22.74 -6.51
N SER A 105 -1.58 23.82 -5.72
CA SER A 105 -2.48 23.93 -4.56
C SER A 105 -3.97 23.90 -4.90
N TYR A 106 -4.32 24.02 -6.19
CA TYR A 106 -5.67 23.78 -6.65
C TYR A 106 -5.72 22.45 -7.41
N ASP A 107 -6.61 21.57 -6.98
CA ASP A 107 -6.87 20.28 -7.60
C ASP A 107 -8.38 20.00 -7.66
N GLU A 108 -8.95 20.14 -8.86
CA GLU A 108 -10.39 19.91 -9.13
C GLU A 108 -10.86 18.49 -8.79
N ARG A 109 -9.93 17.55 -8.61
CA ARG A 109 -10.21 16.14 -8.30
C ARG A 109 -10.49 15.94 -6.80
N LEU A 110 -10.18 16.94 -5.96
CA LEU A 110 -10.42 16.93 -4.51
C LEU A 110 -11.74 17.61 -4.13
N GLU A 111 -12.43 17.08 -3.11
CA GLU A 111 -13.58 17.75 -2.51
C GLU A 111 -13.12 19.08 -1.86
N GLY A 112 -13.53 20.21 -2.44
CA GLY A 112 -13.14 21.56 -2.00
C GLY A 112 -11.98 22.18 -2.79
N GLY A 113 -11.34 21.42 -3.67
CA GLY A 113 -10.43 21.94 -4.70
C GLY A 113 -9.08 22.47 -4.21
N TYR A 114 -8.81 22.53 -2.90
CA TYR A 114 -7.61 23.16 -2.34
C TYR A 114 -6.78 22.18 -1.52
N GLU A 115 -5.50 22.06 -1.88
CA GLU A 115 -4.51 21.28 -1.16
C GLU A 115 -3.43 22.22 -0.60
N ALA A 116 -3.31 22.23 0.73
CA ALA A 116 -2.36 23.12 1.41
C ALA A 116 -0.89 22.77 1.05
N VAL A 117 -0.62 21.51 0.75
CA VAL A 117 0.72 20.98 0.46
C VAL A 117 0.62 20.02 -0.72
N PRO A 118 0.55 20.55 -1.96
CA PRO A 118 0.19 19.74 -3.11
C PRO A 118 1.26 18.75 -3.50
N THR A 119 0.85 17.57 -3.94
CA THR A 119 1.71 16.53 -4.52
C THR A 119 1.26 16.12 -5.92
N ARG A 120 2.18 15.65 -6.75
CA ARG A 120 1.87 15.01 -8.04
C ARG A 120 1.45 13.57 -7.82
N ASP A 121 0.14 13.35 -7.75
CA ASP A 121 -0.43 12.11 -7.25
C ASP A 121 -1.67 11.61 -8.02
N ILE A 122 -2.04 10.37 -7.66
CA ILE A 122 -3.30 9.71 -8.04
C ILE A 122 -3.89 9.08 -6.77
N HIS A 123 -5.14 9.42 -6.48
CA HIS A 123 -5.91 8.88 -5.37
C HIS A 123 -6.53 7.53 -5.72
N MET A 124 -6.67 6.66 -4.71
CA MET A 124 -7.19 5.30 -4.90
C MET A 124 -8.65 5.29 -5.39
N ASN A 125 -9.45 6.30 -5.07
CA ASN A 125 -10.82 6.43 -5.56
C ASN A 125 -10.87 6.68 -7.08
N GLN A 126 -9.89 7.38 -7.66
CA GLN A 126 -9.82 7.71 -9.09
C GLN A 126 -9.60 6.47 -9.97
N VAL A 127 -9.01 5.42 -9.39
CA VAL A 127 -8.77 4.11 -10.03
C VAL A 127 -9.72 3.02 -9.50
N GLY A 128 -10.78 3.40 -8.78
CA GLY A 128 -11.77 2.47 -8.24
C GLY A 128 -11.24 1.49 -7.19
N TRP A 129 -10.09 1.79 -6.58
CA TRP A 129 -9.36 0.87 -5.69
C TRP A 129 -9.43 1.25 -4.21
N GLU A 130 -10.14 2.32 -3.84
CA GLU A 130 -10.33 2.75 -2.45
C GLU A 130 -10.90 1.65 -1.53
N PRO A 131 -11.97 0.90 -1.87
CA PRO A 131 -12.48 -0.15 -1.00
C PRO A 131 -11.44 -1.25 -0.71
N HIS A 132 -10.64 -1.60 -1.72
CA HIS A 132 -9.58 -2.61 -1.63
C HIS A 132 -8.46 -2.12 -0.71
N TRP A 133 -8.08 -0.85 -0.85
CA TRP A 133 -7.10 -0.23 0.03
C TRP A 133 -7.59 -0.14 1.48
N LEU A 134 -8.85 0.23 1.73
CA LEU A 134 -9.41 0.26 3.08
C LEU A 134 -9.45 -1.14 3.73
N LYS A 135 -9.75 -2.19 2.94
CA LYS A 135 -9.63 -3.58 3.39
C LYS A 135 -8.18 -3.94 3.72
N PHE A 136 -7.21 -3.50 2.92
CA PHE A 136 -5.78 -3.66 3.20
C PHE A 136 -5.37 -2.95 4.50
N LEU A 137 -5.79 -1.70 4.71
CA LEU A 137 -5.53 -0.97 5.95
C LEU A 137 -6.07 -1.72 7.17
N GLN A 138 -7.33 -2.16 7.10
CA GLN A 138 -7.98 -2.87 8.19
C GLN A 138 -7.29 -4.20 8.51
N LYS A 139 -6.86 -4.95 7.49
CA LYS A 139 -6.35 -6.31 7.66
C LYS A 139 -4.85 -6.37 7.97
N TYR A 140 -4.03 -5.50 7.38
CA TYR A 140 -2.57 -5.60 7.48
C TYR A 140 -1.91 -4.42 8.17
N VAL A 141 -2.43 -3.20 8.01
CA VAL A 141 -1.83 -2.01 8.65
C VAL A 141 -2.27 -1.90 10.11
N ARG A 142 -3.57 -2.08 10.39
CA ARG A 142 -4.14 -1.97 11.74
C ARG A 142 -3.41 -2.87 12.76
N PRO A 143 -3.12 -4.16 12.50
CA PRO A 143 -2.39 -4.98 13.46
C PRO A 143 -0.97 -4.47 13.76
N LEU A 144 -0.26 -3.91 12.77
CA LEU A 144 1.05 -3.29 12.98
C LEU A 144 0.94 -2.02 13.83
N GLN A 145 -0.07 -1.19 13.54
CA GLN A 145 -0.35 0.03 14.30
C GLN A 145 -0.66 -0.29 15.77
N GLU A 146 -1.60 -1.22 16.03
CA GLU A 146 -2.01 -1.60 17.38
C GLU A 146 -0.84 -2.18 18.19
N LYS A 147 0.12 -2.82 17.51
CA LYS A 147 1.35 -3.34 18.13
C LYS A 147 2.24 -2.22 18.68
N VAL A 148 2.45 -1.14 17.94
CA VAL A 148 3.42 -0.09 18.29
C VAL A 148 2.83 1.11 19.03
N PHE A 149 1.57 1.44 18.78
CA PHE A 149 0.84 2.48 19.49
C PHE A 149 -0.13 1.85 20.49
N LEU A 150 0.45 1.22 21.52
CA LEU A 150 -0.30 0.52 22.56
C LEU A 150 -1.38 1.44 23.17
N GLY A 151 -2.61 0.95 23.18
CA GLY A 151 -3.78 1.67 23.69
C GLY A 151 -4.55 2.47 22.64
N TYR A 152 -4.04 2.62 21.41
CA TYR A 152 -4.80 3.18 20.30
C TYR A 152 -5.46 2.06 19.49
N ILE A 153 -6.81 2.04 19.49
CA ILE A 153 -7.63 1.04 18.80
C ILE A 153 -8.72 1.76 18.01
N HIS A 154 -8.76 1.50 16.69
CA HIS A 154 -9.85 1.97 15.83
C HIS A 154 -10.11 0.96 14.69
N ASN A 155 -11.32 0.43 14.63
CA ASN A 155 -11.70 -0.62 13.68
C ASN A 155 -13.14 -0.40 13.15
N PRO A 156 -13.33 -0.25 11.83
CA PRO A 156 -12.29 -0.14 10.80
C PRO A 156 -11.51 1.18 10.90
N PRO A 157 -10.22 1.21 10.52
CA PRO A 157 -9.51 2.47 10.35
C PRO A 157 -10.19 3.31 9.25
N ARG A 158 -10.19 4.63 9.41
CA ARG A 158 -10.73 5.56 8.42
C ARG A 158 -9.59 6.24 7.69
N ALA A 159 -9.61 6.25 6.36
CA ALA A 159 -8.63 7.02 5.59
C ALA A 159 -9.32 7.60 4.35
N LEU A 160 -9.44 8.93 4.30
CA LEU A 160 -10.05 9.64 3.16
C LEU A 160 -9.01 10.00 2.10
N MET A 161 -7.76 10.20 2.52
CA MET A 161 -6.67 10.57 1.64
C MET A 161 -5.73 9.38 1.49
N ASN A 162 -5.90 8.63 0.40
CA ASN A 162 -5.09 7.47 0.03
C ASN A 162 -4.60 7.66 -1.39
N PHE A 163 -3.30 7.82 -1.60
CA PHE A 163 -2.77 8.26 -2.88
C PHE A 163 -1.33 7.81 -3.11
N VAL A 164 -1.01 7.56 -4.37
CA VAL A 164 0.38 7.32 -4.79
C VAL A 164 0.96 8.64 -5.26
N VAL A 165 2.13 9.00 -4.71
CA VAL A 165 2.87 10.20 -5.10
C VAL A 165 4.01 9.82 -6.03
N LYS A 166 4.23 10.64 -7.06
CA LYS A 166 5.36 10.56 -7.98
C LYS A 166 6.27 11.78 -7.82
N TYR A 167 7.53 11.54 -7.47
CA TYR A 167 8.56 12.57 -7.42
C TYR A 167 9.56 12.42 -8.56
N ARG A 168 9.87 13.54 -9.23
CA ARG A 168 10.87 13.62 -10.30
C ARG A 168 11.62 14.95 -10.29
N PRO A 169 12.92 14.97 -10.69
CA PRO A 169 13.73 16.19 -10.78
C PRO A 169 13.14 17.28 -11.68
N ASP A 170 12.51 16.88 -12.78
CA ASP A 170 11.96 17.76 -13.83
C ASP A 170 10.51 18.19 -13.57
N GLU A 171 9.88 17.66 -12.52
CA GLU A 171 8.49 17.96 -12.15
C GLU A 171 8.44 18.48 -10.70
N GLN A 172 8.02 17.63 -9.77
CA GLN A 172 8.04 17.91 -8.34
C GLN A 172 9.08 17.01 -7.65
N PRO A 173 10.28 17.52 -7.29
CA PRO A 173 11.34 16.67 -6.74
C PRO A 173 11.30 16.50 -5.22
N PHE A 174 10.56 17.33 -4.49
CA PHE A 174 10.56 17.38 -3.04
C PHE A 174 9.18 17.80 -2.52
N LEU A 175 8.99 17.67 -1.21
CA LEU A 175 7.80 18.16 -0.52
C LEU A 175 8.20 19.04 0.66
N LYS A 176 7.63 20.24 0.72
CA LYS A 176 7.95 21.21 1.78
C LYS A 176 7.59 20.67 3.16
N PRO A 177 8.22 21.19 4.23
CA PRO A 177 7.85 20.85 5.60
C PRO A 177 6.35 21.01 5.89
N HIS A 178 5.71 19.98 6.46
CA HIS A 178 4.29 19.97 6.80
C HIS A 178 3.92 19.00 7.93
N HIS A 179 2.66 19.08 8.36
CA HIS A 179 1.96 18.08 9.16
C HIS A 179 0.91 17.43 8.28
N ASP A 180 0.64 16.15 8.54
CA ASP A 180 -0.44 15.45 7.88
C ASP A 180 -1.75 15.66 8.62
N THR A 181 -2.84 15.64 7.88
CA THR A 181 -4.19 15.63 8.47
C THR A 181 -4.55 14.17 8.79
N SER A 182 -3.87 13.60 9.77
CA SER A 182 -4.04 12.21 10.21
C SER A 182 -3.74 12.07 11.70
N THR A 183 -4.26 11.03 12.35
CA THR A 183 -3.73 10.61 13.66
C THR A 183 -2.35 9.99 13.45
N TYR A 184 -2.26 9.06 12.49
CA TYR A 184 -1.00 8.52 12.01
C TYR A 184 -1.02 8.41 10.47
N THR A 185 0.17 8.56 9.89
CA THR A 185 0.39 8.43 8.46
C THR A 185 1.18 7.17 8.20
N ILE A 186 0.85 6.53 7.09
CA ILE A 186 1.69 5.48 6.52
C ILE A 186 2.28 5.91 5.18
N ASN A 187 3.51 5.46 4.93
CA ASN A 187 4.25 5.74 3.71
C ASN A 187 5.00 4.49 3.28
N ILE A 188 4.56 3.85 2.18
CA ILE A 188 5.17 2.65 1.61
C ILE A 188 6.04 3.05 0.44
N ALA A 189 7.32 2.67 0.46
CA ALA A 189 8.17 2.83 -0.71
C ALA A 189 7.79 1.81 -1.78
N LEU A 190 7.63 2.26 -3.03
CA LEU A 190 7.20 1.39 -4.14
C LEU A 190 8.33 1.04 -5.11
N ASN A 191 9.45 1.76 -5.09
CA ASN A 191 10.59 1.47 -5.96
C ASN A 191 11.93 1.79 -5.29
N GLN A 192 13.03 1.38 -5.93
CA GLN A 192 14.31 1.16 -5.27
C GLN A 192 15.26 2.35 -5.44
N VAL A 193 15.74 2.88 -4.31
CA VAL A 193 16.81 3.89 -4.30
C VAL A 193 18.11 3.32 -4.89
N GLY A 194 18.81 4.13 -5.68
CA GLY A 194 20.05 3.75 -6.39
C GLY A 194 19.83 2.96 -7.68
N VAL A 195 18.61 2.46 -7.93
CA VAL A 195 18.24 1.75 -9.16
C VAL A 195 17.26 2.59 -9.98
N ASP A 196 16.12 2.95 -9.39
CA ASP A 196 15.04 3.66 -10.08
C ASP A 196 15.11 5.18 -9.86
N TYR A 197 15.71 5.62 -8.76
CA TYR A 197 15.92 7.02 -8.42
C TYR A 197 17.13 7.25 -7.52
N GLU A 198 17.64 8.49 -7.48
CA GLU A 198 18.69 8.93 -6.56
C GLU A 198 18.16 10.06 -5.64
N GLY A 199 18.68 10.15 -4.42
CA GLY A 199 18.19 11.08 -3.39
C GLY A 199 16.88 10.61 -2.75
N GLY A 200 16.03 11.54 -2.34
CA GLY A 200 14.76 11.26 -1.71
C GLY A 200 14.87 10.85 -0.23
N GLY A 201 13.76 10.35 0.30
CA GLY A 201 13.60 10.03 1.73
C GLY A 201 12.58 10.93 2.41
N CYS A 202 12.54 10.86 3.74
CA CYS A 202 11.70 11.68 4.60
C CYS A 202 12.52 12.19 5.78
N ARG A 203 12.42 13.48 6.10
CA ARG A 203 13.13 14.08 7.24
C ARG A 203 12.15 14.61 8.26
N PHE A 204 12.27 14.14 9.50
CA PHE A 204 11.50 14.59 10.65
C PHE A 204 12.28 15.70 11.37
N ILE A 205 11.85 16.94 11.15
CA ILE A 205 12.64 18.15 11.44
C ILE A 205 12.87 18.32 12.95
N ARG A 206 11.84 18.09 13.77
CA ARG A 206 11.94 18.18 15.24
C ARG A 206 13.02 17.27 15.82
N TYR A 207 13.30 16.15 15.17
CA TYR A 207 14.27 15.16 15.64
C TYR A 207 15.62 15.25 14.92
N ASN A 208 15.75 16.16 13.95
CA ASN A 208 16.86 16.19 12.99
C ASN A 208 17.21 14.78 12.45
N CYS A 209 16.18 13.97 12.20
CA CYS A 209 16.33 12.57 11.82
C CYS A 209 15.77 12.37 10.41
N SER A 210 16.53 11.68 9.57
CA SER A 210 16.14 11.40 8.20
C SER A 210 16.10 9.90 7.97
N VAL A 211 15.01 9.44 7.38
CA VAL A 211 14.91 8.09 6.83
C VAL A 211 15.23 8.19 5.34
N VAL A 212 16.46 7.84 5.02
CA VAL A 212 16.99 7.68 3.67
C VAL A 212 17.08 6.20 3.34
N ASP A 213 17.31 5.87 2.06
CA ASP A 213 17.46 4.48 1.60
C ASP A 213 16.25 3.58 1.91
N THR A 214 15.05 4.12 1.69
CA THR A 214 13.81 3.36 1.87
C THR A 214 13.77 2.12 0.99
N VAL A 215 13.26 1.01 1.53
CA VAL A 215 13.22 -0.31 0.90
C VAL A 215 11.84 -0.53 0.29
N PRO A 216 11.72 -0.92 -0.98
CA PRO A 216 10.43 -1.22 -1.60
C PRO A 216 9.65 -2.27 -0.80
N GLY A 217 8.34 -2.04 -0.64
CA GLY A 217 7.46 -2.92 0.09
C GLY A 217 7.51 -2.77 1.61
N TRP A 218 8.35 -1.85 2.11
CA TRP A 218 8.38 -1.49 3.52
C TRP A 218 7.56 -0.22 3.78
N ILE A 219 6.88 -0.21 4.92
CA ILE A 219 5.98 0.84 5.40
C ILE A 219 6.65 1.62 6.52
N LEU A 220 6.75 2.93 6.36
CA LEU A 220 6.96 3.86 7.46
C LEU A 220 5.62 4.20 8.09
N MET A 221 5.58 4.27 9.41
CA MET A 221 4.40 4.62 10.18
C MET A 221 4.78 5.62 11.27
N HIS A 222 4.12 6.77 11.30
CA HIS A 222 4.40 7.84 12.26
C HIS A 222 3.14 8.66 12.58
N PRO A 223 3.06 9.35 13.74
CA PRO A 223 2.01 10.33 14.01
C PRO A 223 1.95 11.42 12.93
N GLY A 224 0.75 11.89 12.56
CA GLY A 224 0.59 12.94 11.53
C GLY A 224 0.61 14.36 12.08
N LYS A 225 0.04 14.55 13.27
CA LYS A 225 -0.16 15.87 13.91
C LYS A 225 0.85 16.12 15.03
N LEU A 226 1.03 17.40 15.36
CA LEU A 226 1.76 17.95 16.51
C LEU A 226 3.28 17.69 16.53
N THR A 227 3.72 16.43 16.45
CA THR A 227 5.09 16.04 16.80
C THR A 227 5.98 15.71 15.59
N HIS A 228 5.41 15.31 14.45
CA HIS A 228 6.19 14.84 13.29
C HIS A 228 6.09 15.82 12.13
N TRP A 229 6.50 17.08 12.37
CA TRP A 229 6.69 18.06 11.29
C TRP A 229 7.82 17.56 10.39
N HIS A 230 7.50 17.22 9.15
CA HIS A 230 8.40 16.48 8.27
C HIS A 230 8.41 17.03 6.85
N GLU A 231 9.46 16.70 6.10
CA GLU A 231 9.66 17.11 4.70
C GLU A 231 10.06 15.92 3.82
N GLY A 232 9.65 15.97 2.56
CA GLY A 232 10.12 15.04 1.53
C GLY A 232 11.43 15.54 0.95
N LEU A 233 12.51 14.76 1.10
CA LEU A 233 13.84 15.14 0.60
C LEU A 233 13.88 15.11 -0.93
N TYR A 234 14.79 15.89 -1.51
CA TYR A 234 14.93 16.03 -2.97
C TYR A 234 15.31 14.72 -3.65
N VAL A 235 14.52 14.34 -4.65
CA VAL A 235 14.89 13.36 -5.68
C VAL A 235 15.73 14.09 -6.73
N THR A 236 16.96 13.62 -6.94
CA THR A 236 17.94 14.27 -7.84
C THR A 236 18.02 13.62 -9.22
N LYS A 237 17.58 12.37 -9.34
CA LYS A 237 17.55 11.62 -10.59
C LYS A 237 16.46 10.55 -10.56
N GLY A 238 15.97 10.17 -11.74
CA GLY A 238 15.00 9.08 -11.88
C GLY A 238 13.61 9.47 -11.40
N THR A 239 12.82 8.48 -11.01
CA THR A 239 11.44 8.68 -10.54
C THR A 239 11.22 7.89 -9.26
N ARG A 240 10.72 8.54 -8.20
CA ARG A 240 10.39 7.89 -6.93
C ARG A 240 8.89 7.78 -6.77
N TYR A 241 8.41 6.59 -6.42
CA TYR A 241 7.00 6.32 -6.11
C TYR A 241 6.84 5.93 -4.64
N ILE A 242 5.84 6.50 -4.00
CA ILE A 242 5.43 6.13 -2.64
C ILE A 242 3.90 6.02 -2.57
N MET A 243 3.38 5.08 -1.78
CA MET A 243 1.97 5.02 -1.42
C MET A 243 1.79 5.65 -0.04
N VAL A 244 0.94 6.67 0.06
CA VAL A 244 0.68 7.40 1.30
C VAL A 244 -0.79 7.25 1.67
N ALA A 245 -1.05 7.06 2.97
CA ALA A 245 -2.40 7.16 3.52
C ALA A 245 -2.41 7.93 4.83
N PHE A 246 -3.34 8.88 4.92
CA PHE A 246 -3.64 9.63 6.13
C PHE A 246 -4.74 8.90 6.89
N VAL A 247 -4.34 8.20 7.94
CA VAL A 247 -5.24 7.32 8.70
C VAL A 247 -5.73 8.03 9.95
N ASP A 248 -7.03 7.91 10.16
CA ASP A 248 -7.82 8.49 11.24
C ASP A 248 -7.65 10.02 11.32
N PRO A 249 -8.05 10.76 10.26
CA PRO A 249 -7.93 12.22 10.16
C PRO A 249 -8.70 13.01 11.23
#